data_AF-A0A2V8UBS4-F1
#
_entry.id   AF-A0A2V8UBS4-F1
#
_cell.length_a   1.000
_cell.length_b   1.000
_cell.length_c   1.000
_cell.angle_alpha   90.00
_cell.angle_beta   90.00
_cell.angle_gamma   90.00
#
_symmetry.space_group_name_H-M   'P 1'
#
loop_
_entity.id
_entity.type
_entity.pdbx_description
1 polymer ?
#
loop_
_entity_poly.entity_id
_entity_poly.type
_entity_poly.pdbx_seq_one_letter_code
_entity_poly.pdbx_strand_id
1 'polypeptide(L)'
;MFETAHPVPGTLFAEALTILEDRYGIQNIEHDLASGDVVIYLPESEHAEVLWPYVFTQGQAKYLAVRPIPVEDIRRNRFPRDWPAR
;
A
#
# COMPACT_ATOMS: atom_id res chain seq x y z
N MET A 1 7.14 -20.20 18.98
CA MET A 1 7.28 -18.75 18.73
C MET A 1 5.92 -18.23 18.32
N PHE A 2 5.42 -17.18 18.96
CA PHE A 2 4.05 -16.71 18.81
C PHE A 2 3.83 -16.12 17.42
N GLU A 3 2.94 -16.73 16.66
CA GLU A 3 2.42 -16.21 15.40
C GLU A 3 1.40 -15.13 15.75
N THR A 4 1.83 -13.88 15.75
CA THR A 4 0.94 -12.73 15.88
C THR A 4 0.06 -12.66 14.62
N ALA A 5 -1.24 -12.81 14.80
CA ALA A 5 -2.25 -12.73 13.76
C ALA A 5 -2.11 -11.40 12.99
N HIS A 6 -1.60 -11.47 11.75
CA HIS A 6 -1.58 -10.36 10.81
C HIS A 6 -2.87 -10.36 9.98
N PRO A 7 -3.49 -9.20 9.72
CA PRO A 7 -4.76 -9.11 9.02
C PRO A 7 -4.54 -9.26 7.51
N VAL A 8 -4.36 -10.50 7.06
CA VAL A 8 -4.90 -11.17 5.85
C VAL A 8 -4.07 -12.47 5.71
N PRO A 9 -4.56 -13.63 6.18
CA PRO A 9 -3.85 -14.88 6.01
C PRO A 9 -3.88 -15.29 4.53
N GLY A 10 -2.73 -15.29 3.85
CA GLY A 10 -2.57 -15.96 2.56
C GLY A 10 -1.74 -15.23 1.50
N THR A 11 -1.70 -13.89 1.48
CA THR A 11 -1.01 -13.16 0.40
C THR A 11 0.46 -12.93 0.74
N LEU A 12 1.34 -13.47 -0.10
CA LEU A 12 2.78 -13.21 0.00
C LEU A 12 3.06 -11.74 -0.30
N PHE A 13 4.10 -11.16 0.31
CA PHE A 13 4.43 -9.75 0.04
C PHE A 13 4.75 -9.49 -1.44
N ALA A 14 5.40 -10.45 -2.10
CA ALA A 14 5.66 -10.38 -3.55
C ALA A 14 4.36 -10.32 -4.37
N GLU A 15 3.35 -11.12 -4.02
CA GLU A 15 2.04 -11.08 -4.69
C GLU A 15 1.33 -9.75 -4.44
N ALA A 16 1.38 -9.24 -3.21
CA ALA A 16 0.84 -7.94 -2.88
C ALA A 16 1.50 -6.83 -3.71
N LEU A 17 2.83 -6.88 -3.85
CA LEU A 17 3.58 -5.93 -4.68
C LEU A 17 3.12 -5.99 -6.15
N THR A 18 3.01 -7.18 -6.73
CA THR A 18 2.51 -7.34 -8.11
C THR A 18 1.10 -6.76 -8.30
N ILE A 19 0.20 -6.96 -7.33
CA ILE A 19 -1.16 -6.39 -7.39
C ILE A 19 -1.13 -4.86 -7.30
N LEU A 20 -0.27 -4.30 -6.44
CA LEU A 20 -0.14 -2.86 -6.30
C LEU A 20 0.49 -2.25 -7.57
N GLU A 21 1.51 -2.90 -8.13
CA GLU A 21 2.18 -2.52 -9.38
C GLU A 21 1.22 -2.50 -10.57
N ASP A 22 0.33 -3.49 -10.68
CA ASP A 22 -0.73 -3.52 -11.70
C ASP A 22 -1.72 -2.35 -11.51
N ARG A 23 -2.07 -2.05 -10.25
CA ARG A 23 -3.08 -1.03 -9.92
C ARG A 23 -2.60 0.40 -10.07
N TYR A 24 -1.40 0.70 -9.58
CA TYR A 24 -0.86 2.06 -9.52
C TYR A 24 0.21 2.31 -10.59
N GLY A 25 0.66 1.27 -11.27
CA GLY A 25 1.74 1.29 -12.26
C GLY A 25 3.10 1.06 -11.59
N ILE A 26 3.90 0.13 -12.15
CA ILE A 26 5.26 -0.20 -11.69
C ILE A 26 6.12 1.05 -11.52
N GLN A 27 6.03 2.02 -12.44
CA GLN A 27 6.81 3.26 -12.40
C GLN A 27 6.44 4.21 -11.25
N ASN A 28 5.30 3.98 -10.60
CA ASN A 28 4.79 4.79 -9.49
C ASN A 28 4.92 4.06 -8.14
N ILE A 29 5.69 2.98 -8.08
CA ILE A 29 5.91 2.22 -6.85
C ILE A 29 7.40 2.03 -6.61
N GLU A 30 7.82 2.33 -5.39
CA GLU A 30 9.10 1.91 -4.84
C GLU A 30 8.84 0.98 -3.66
N HIS A 31 9.72 0.01 -3.44
CA HIS A 31 9.65 -0.85 -2.27
C HIS A 31 11.05 -1.05 -1.71
N ASP A 32 11.15 -0.97 -0.39
CA ASP A 32 12.40 -1.28 0.30
C ASP A 32 12.39 -2.75 0.73
N LEU A 33 13.33 -3.53 0.18
CA LEU A 33 13.42 -4.96 0.48
C LEU A 33 13.90 -5.24 1.92
N ALA A 34 14.50 -4.27 2.61
CA ALA A 34 15.03 -4.45 3.96
C ALA A 34 13.99 -4.14 5.05
N SER A 35 13.17 -3.09 4.88
CA SER A 35 12.08 -2.71 5.79
C SER A 35 10.74 -3.33 5.40
N GLY A 36 10.57 -3.69 4.13
CA GLY A 36 9.28 -4.15 3.57
C GLY A 36 8.28 -3.02 3.38
N ASP A 37 8.72 -1.76 3.46
CA ASP A 37 7.88 -0.60 3.16
C ASP A 37 7.67 -0.46 1.65
N VAL A 38 6.48 0.00 1.28
CA VAL A 38 6.10 0.31 -0.09
C VAL A 38 5.73 1.78 -0.16
N VAL A 39 6.36 2.50 -1.08
CA VAL A 39 6.03 3.88 -1.41
C VAL A 39 5.22 3.88 -2.70
N ILE A 40 4.03 4.46 -2.66
CA ILE A 40 3.17 4.64 -3.84
C ILE A 40 3.10 6.13 -4.16
N TYR A 41 3.43 6.49 -5.39
CA TYR A 41 3.40 7.86 -5.90
C TYR A 41 2.04 8.14 -6.53
N LEU A 42 1.26 9.03 -5.92
CA LEU A 42 -0.10 9.36 -6.37
C LEU A 42 -0.20 10.86 -6.69
N PRO A 43 -0.93 11.26 -7.75
CA PRO A 43 -1.11 12.67 -8.06
C PRO A 43 -1.92 13.34 -6.95
N GLU A 44 -1.70 14.63 -6.69
CA GLU A 44 -2.44 15.40 -5.67
C GLU A 44 -3.95 15.47 -5.96
N SER A 45 -4.30 15.55 -7.24
CA SER A 45 -5.68 15.57 -7.76
C SER A 45 -5.74 14.84 -9.10
N GLU A 46 -6.94 14.66 -9.68
CA GLU A 46 -7.14 13.91 -10.93
C GLU A 46 -6.37 14.47 -12.15
N HIS A 47 -5.88 15.71 -12.06
CA HIS A 47 -5.15 16.39 -13.14
C HIS A 47 -3.78 16.94 -12.71
N ALA A 48 -3.29 16.55 -11.52
CA ALA A 48 -1.99 17.01 -11.05
C ALA A 48 -0.85 16.27 -11.77
N GLU A 49 0.10 17.04 -12.33
CA GLU A 49 1.36 16.49 -12.87
C GLU A 49 2.33 16.08 -11.75
N VAL A 50 2.17 16.66 -10.55
CA VAL A 50 3.00 16.38 -9.39
C VAL A 50 2.49 15.13 -8.66
N LEU A 51 3.38 14.15 -8.49
CA LEU A 51 3.12 12.95 -7.69
C LEU A 51 3.68 13.12 -6.28
N TRP A 52 2.87 12.75 -5.28
CA TRP A 52 3.25 12.75 -3.88
C TRP A 52 3.52 11.32 -3.38
N PRO A 53 4.56 11.10 -2.57
CA PRO A 53 4.87 9.79 -2.02
C PRO A 53 3.98 9.44 -0.83
N TYR A 54 3.41 8.23 -0.83
CA TYR A 54 2.66 7.66 0.29
C TYR A 54 3.31 6.36 0.74
N VAL A 55 3.77 6.32 2.00
CA VAL A 55 4.52 5.21 2.56
C VAL A 55 3.60 4.26 3.33
N PHE A 56 3.68 2.97 2.99
CA PHE A 56 2.91 1.89 3.58
C PHE A 56 3.84 0.84 4.14
N THR A 57 3.59 0.36 5.36
CA THR A 57 4.32 -0.81 5.87
C THR A 57 3.96 -2.06 5.11
N GLN A 58 4.74 -3.12 5.26
CA GLN A 58 4.47 -4.42 4.66
C GLN A 58 3.03 -4.92 4.91
N GLY A 59 2.53 -4.72 6.14
CA GLY A 59 1.16 -5.10 6.52
C GLY A 59 0.11 -4.25 5.80
N GLN A 60 0.34 -2.93 5.73
CA GLN A 60 -0.53 -1.98 5.05
C GLN A 60 -0.56 -2.22 3.53
N ALA A 61 0.59 -2.50 2.92
CA ALA A 61 0.69 -2.84 1.51
C ALA A 61 -0.09 -4.13 1.18
N LYS A 62 0.05 -5.18 2.00
CA LYS A 62 -0.75 -6.40 1.86
C LYS A 62 -2.24 -6.15 1.99
N TYR A 63 -2.64 -5.35 2.98
CA TYR A 63 -4.04 -4.95 3.13
C TYR A 63 -4.54 -4.21 1.89
N LEU A 64 -3.79 -3.21 1.43
CA LEU A 64 -4.15 -2.38 0.29
C LEU A 64 -4.26 -3.21 -1.00
N ALA A 65 -3.38 -4.19 -1.20
CA ALA A 65 -3.42 -5.10 -2.34
C ALA A 65 -4.76 -5.86 -2.41
N VAL A 66 -5.19 -6.46 -1.29
CA VAL A 66 -6.40 -7.28 -1.22
C VAL A 66 -7.68 -6.45 -1.07
N ARG A 67 -7.58 -5.28 -0.44
CA ARG A 67 -8.69 -4.37 -0.18
C ARG A 67 -8.34 -2.97 -0.70
N PRO A 68 -8.68 -2.66 -1.97
CA PRO A 68 -8.41 -1.35 -2.54
C PRO A 68 -9.07 -0.25 -1.72
N ILE A 69 -8.27 0.78 -1.40
CA ILE A 69 -8.73 2.01 -0.80
C ILE A 69 -8.77 3.08 -1.90
N PRO A 70 -9.83 3.90 -2.00
CA PRO A 70 -9.88 5.00 -2.94
C PRO A 70 -8.66 5.91 -2.79
N VAL A 71 -8.09 6.35 -3.91
CA VAL A 71 -6.93 7.28 -3.91
C VAL A 71 -7.22 8.53 -3.10
N GLU A 72 -8.47 9.04 -3.15
CA GLU A 72 -8.88 10.20 -2.37
C GLU A 72 -8.83 9.97 -0.85
N ASP A 73 -9.12 8.75 -0.40
CA ASP A 73 -9.03 8.39 1.01
C ASP A 73 -7.57 8.25 1.44
N ILE A 74 -6.69 7.69 0.58
CA ILE A 74 -5.24 7.66 0.81
C ILE A 74 -4.68 9.08 0.97
N ARG A 75 -5.03 9.99 0.05
CA ARG A 75 -4.61 11.41 0.09
C ARG A 75 -5.03 12.10 1.37
N ARG A 76 -6.23 11.80 1.87
CA ARG A 76 -6.80 12.39 3.09
C ARG A 76 -6.42 11.64 4.36
N ASN A 77 -5.55 10.62 4.26
CA ASN A 77 -5.15 9.77 5.38
C ASN A 77 -6.37 9.14 6.10
N ARG A 78 -7.39 8.74 5.33
CA ARG A 78 -8.63 8.13 5.81
C ARG A 78 -8.56 6.62 5.55
N PHE A 79 -8.35 5.86 6.62
CA PHE A 79 -8.22 4.42 6.52
C PHE A 79 -9.34 3.70 7.27
N PRO A 80 -9.71 2.47 6.85
CA PRO A 80 -10.74 1.68 7.52
C PRO A 80 -10.31 1.32 8.96
N ARG A 81 -11.27 0.94 9.79
CA ARG A 81 -11.03 0.66 11.22
C ARG A 81 -10.05 -0.49 11.45
N ASP A 82 -10.00 -1.45 10.54
CA ASP A 82 -9.10 -2.60 10.53
C ASP A 82 -7.79 -2.34 9.77
N TRP A 83 -7.48 -1.07 9.48
CA TRP A 83 -6.21 -0.70 8.86
C TRP A 83 -5.02 -1.15 9.70
N PRO A 84 -4.01 -1.80 9.10
CA PRO A 84 -2.85 -2.27 9.86
C PRO A 84 -2.07 -1.12 10.49
N ALA A 85 -1.60 -1.33 11.71
CA ALA A 85 -0.71 -0.37 12.39
C ALA A 85 0.61 -0.20 11.62
N ARG A 86 1.24 0.95 11.82
CA ARG A 86 2.58 1.24 11.32
C ARG A 86 3.63 0.62 12.22
#